data_AF-W7D897-F1
#
_entry.id   AF-W7D897-F1
#
_cell.length_a   1.000
_cell.length_b   1.000
_cell.length_c   1.000
_cell.angle_alpha   90.00
_cell.angle_beta   90.00
_cell.angle_gamma   90.00
#
_symmetry.space_group_name_H-M   'P 1'
#
loop_
_entity.id
_entity.type
_entity.pdbx_description
1 polymer ?
#
loop_
_entity_poly.entity_id
_entity_poly.type
_entity_poly.pdbx_seq_one_letter_code
_entity_poly.pdbx_strand_id
1 'polypeptide(L)'
;MIGVLYVHIEMQNLAGLNEACEKHEKANIDRVIEALSDVWSEIEEGESFEFVFDFQSPHFLEELHFTLIEKNKRYVNWRFDRYFF
;
A
#
# COMPACT_ATOMS: atom_id res chain seq x y z
N MET A 1 -26.83 2.72 3.76
CA MET A 1 -26.16 1.51 3.27
C MET A 1 -24.68 1.84 3.16
N ILE A 2 -23.88 1.39 4.12
CA ILE A 2 -22.42 1.44 4.01
C ILE A 2 -22.07 0.18 3.22
N GLY A 3 -21.77 0.34 1.93
CA GLY A 3 -21.21 -0.76 1.14
C GLY A 3 -19.82 -1.07 1.69
N VAL A 4 -19.50 -2.35 1.91
CA VAL A 4 -18.13 -2.76 2.23
C VAL A 4 -17.26 -2.43 1.02
N LEU A 5 -16.23 -1.61 1.21
CA LEU A 5 -15.22 -1.35 0.20
C LEU A 5 -14.23 -2.51 0.22
N TYR A 6 -14.06 -3.17 -0.92
CA TYR A 6 -13.08 -4.23 -1.05
C TYR A 6 -11.77 -3.66 -1.58
N VAL A 7 -10.70 -3.68 -0.78
CA VAL A 7 -9.36 -3.33 -1.22
C VAL A 7 -8.66 -4.58 -1.72
N HIS A 8 -8.29 -4.57 -3.00
CA HIS A 8 -7.45 -5.57 -3.63
C HIS A 8 -6.07 -4.98 -3.88
N ILE A 9 -5.02 -5.77 -3.64
CA ILE A 9 -3.65 -5.39 -3.94
C ILE A 9 -3.08 -6.45 -4.89
N GLU A 10 -2.91 -6.08 -6.15
CA GLU A 10 -2.18 -6.85 -7.15
C GLU A 10 -0.69 -6.87 -6.80
N MET A 11 -0.18 -8.06 -6.48
CA MET A 11 1.22 -8.28 -6.15
C MET A 11 2.00 -8.73 -7.39
N GLN A 12 2.59 -7.77 -8.12
CA GLN A 12 3.49 -8.11 -9.23
C GLN A 12 4.92 -8.42 -8.77
N ASN A 13 5.35 -7.87 -7.62
CA ASN A 13 6.68 -8.07 -7.04
C ASN A 13 6.61 -8.77 -5.67
N LEU A 14 6.36 -10.08 -5.69
CA LEU A 14 6.30 -10.94 -4.50
C LEU A 14 7.59 -10.91 -3.67
N ALA A 15 8.76 -10.74 -4.30
CA ALA A 15 10.04 -10.72 -3.60
C ALA A 15 10.19 -9.49 -2.71
N GLY A 16 9.88 -8.29 -3.22
CA GLY A 16 9.95 -7.05 -2.44
C GLY A 16 8.94 -6.99 -1.30
N LEU A 17 7.76 -7.57 -1.49
CA LEU A 17 6.76 -7.67 -0.42
C LEU A 17 7.18 -8.68 0.65
N ASN A 18 7.75 -9.83 0.28
CA ASN A 18 8.26 -10.79 1.25
C ASN A 18 9.37 -10.19 2.11
N GLU A 19 10.28 -9.42 1.50
CA GLU A 19 11.32 -8.71 2.24
C GLU A 19 10.73 -7.68 3.23
N ALA A 20 9.71 -6.92 2.81
CA ALA A 20 9.01 -6.00 3.71
C ALA A 20 8.28 -6.75 4.84
N CYS A 21 7.63 -7.88 4.56
CA CYS A 21 6.95 -8.70 5.56
C CYS A 21 7.91 -9.43 6.53
N GLU A 22 9.14 -9.74 6.11
CA GLU A 22 10.17 -10.30 6.99
C GLU A 22 10.78 -9.23 7.91
N LYS A 23 10.94 -8.00 7.40
CA LYS A 23 11.52 -6.87 8.14
C LYS A 23 10.53 -6.18 9.07
N HIS A 24 9.24 -6.14 8.69
CA HIS A 24 8.21 -5.41 9.42
C HIS A 24 7.23 -6.35 10.12
N GLU A 25 6.82 -5.98 11.33
CA GLU A 25 5.77 -6.71 12.04
C GLU A 25 4.46 -6.70 11.24
N LYS A 26 3.67 -7.75 11.37
CA LYS A 26 2.36 -7.87 10.73
C LYS A 26 1.47 -6.63 10.93
N ALA A 27 1.55 -6.00 12.11
CA ALA A 27 0.81 -4.77 12.43
C ALA A 27 1.14 -3.59 11.50
N ASN A 28 2.38 -3.49 11.00
CA ASN A 28 2.77 -2.45 10.05
C ASN A 28 2.22 -2.73 8.64
N ILE A 29 2.08 -3.99 8.25
CA ILE A 29 1.44 -4.36 6.97
C ILE A 29 -0.07 -4.09 7.02
N ASP A 30 -0.72 -4.38 8.15
CA ASP A 30 -2.14 -4.04 8.35
C ASP A 30 -2.36 -2.51 8.24
N ARG A 31 -1.44 -1.69 8.78
CA ARG A 31 -1.47 -0.22 8.64
C ARG A 31 -1.38 0.25 7.18
N VAL A 32 -0.63 -0.45 6.32
CA VAL A 32 -0.55 -0.12 4.89
C VAL A 32 -1.89 -0.33 4.21
N ILE A 33 -2.58 -1.43 4.52
CA ILE A 33 -3.90 -1.74 3.95
C ILE A 33 -4.93 -0.70 4.41
N GLU A 34 -4.88 -0.30 5.67
CA GLU A 34 -5.74 0.78 6.21
C GLU A 34 -5.46 2.11 5.48
N ALA A 35 -4.19 2.50 5.34
CA ALA A 35 -3.83 3.73 4.64
C ALA A 35 -4.35 3.75 3.19
N LEU A 36 -4.19 2.66 2.45
CA LEU A 36 -4.71 2.51 1.08
C LEU A 36 -6.25 2.59 1.01
N SER A 37 -6.94 2.16 2.08
CA SER A 37 -8.41 2.22 2.21
C SER A 37 -8.93 3.61 2.54
N ASP A 38 -8.09 4.50 3.06
CA ASP A 38 -8.45 5.87 3.41
C ASP A 38 -8.18 6.84 2.27
N VAL A 39 -7.02 6.71 1.60
CA VAL A 39 -6.53 7.70 0.61
C VAL A 39 -7.06 7.52 -0.81
N TRP A 40 -7.64 6.36 -1.16
CA TRP A 40 -8.05 6.04 -2.55
C TRP A 40 -9.03 7.04 -3.17
N SER A 41 -9.84 7.71 -2.35
CA SER A 41 -10.81 8.68 -2.86
C SER A 41 -10.15 9.96 -3.37
N GLU A 42 -8.92 10.23 -2.93
CA GLU A 42 -8.12 11.41 -3.23
C GLU A 42 -7.09 11.18 -4.35
N ILE A 43 -6.85 9.92 -4.72
CA ILE A 43 -5.82 9.50 -5.68
C ILE A 43 -6.50 9.07 -6.99
N GLU A 44 -6.03 9.57 -8.13
CA GLU A 44 -6.59 9.20 -9.44
C GLU A 44 -6.03 7.88 -9.98
N GLU A 45 -6.78 7.21 -10.86
CA GLU A 45 -6.32 5.98 -11.49
C GLU A 45 -5.03 6.25 -12.31
N GLY A 46 -3.99 5.45 -12.05
CA GLY A 46 -2.65 5.62 -12.61
C GLY A 46 -1.70 6.44 -11.72
N GLU A 47 -2.18 7.07 -10.65
CA GLU A 47 -1.32 7.79 -9.70
C GLU A 47 -0.72 6.86 -8.64
N SER A 48 0.42 7.30 -8.11
CA SER A 48 1.20 6.57 -7.10
C SER A 48 0.92 7.04 -5.68
N PHE A 49 0.89 6.10 -4.75
CA PHE A 49 0.87 6.31 -3.31
C PHE A 49 2.13 5.73 -2.67
N GLU A 50 2.75 6.51 -1.79
CA GLU A 50 3.97 6.15 -1.07
C GLU A 50 3.64 5.99 0.42
N PHE A 51 3.87 4.80 0.97
CA PHE A 51 3.75 4.55 2.39
C PHE A 51 5.14 4.48 3.01
N VAL A 52 5.44 5.43 3.89
CA VAL A 52 6.70 5.50 4.64
C VAL A 52 6.53 4.77 5.98
N PHE A 53 7.39 3.81 6.28
CA PHE A 53 7.40 3.19 7.61
C PHE A 53 8.00 4.17 8.63
N ASP A 54 7.33 4.34 9.77
CA ASP A 54 7.82 5.13 10.91
C ASP A 54 9.04 4.45 11.58
N PHE A 55 10.20 4.46 10.93
CA PHE A 55 11.45 4.00 11.54
C PHE A 55 12.13 5.15 12.29
N GLN A 56 12.63 4.89 13.50
CA GLN A 56 13.27 5.90 14.36
C GLN A 56 14.65 6.39 13.86
N SER A 57 15.06 6.01 12.64
CA SER A 57 16.39 6.34 12.11
C SER A 57 16.29 7.34 10.95
N PRO A 58 16.82 8.57 11.08
CA PRO A 58 16.77 9.60 10.05
C PRO A 58 17.64 9.31 8.81
N HIS A 59 18.26 8.13 8.73
CA HIS A 59 19.22 7.77 7.67
C HIS A 59 18.69 6.73 6.68
N PHE A 60 17.59 6.05 6.98
CA PHE A 60 16.99 5.03 6.12
C PHE A 60 15.48 5.21 6.13
N LEU A 61 14.94 5.72 5.01
CA LEU A 61 13.49 5.76 4.76
C LEU A 61 13.13 4.49 4.01
N GLU A 62 12.40 3.61 4.69
CA GLU A 62 11.84 2.41 4.08
C GLU A 62 10.43 2.74 3.56
N GLU A 63 10.22 2.55 2.27
CA GLU A 63 9.00 3.01 1.58
C GLU A 63 8.39 1.92 0.71
N LEU A 64 7.06 1.77 0.80
CA LEU A 64 6.29 0.94 -0.12
C LEU A 64 5.59 1.82 -1.15
N HIS A 65 5.77 1.49 -2.42
CA HIS A 65 5.17 2.22 -3.53
C HIS A 65 4.03 1.41 -4.14
N PHE A 66 2.87 2.05 -4.26
CA PHE A 66 1.67 1.48 -4.85
C PHE A 66 1.15 2.38 -5.97
N THR A 67 0.61 1.80 -7.04
CA THR A 67 -0.12 2.54 -8.08
C THR A 67 -1.59 2.19 -8.00
N LEU A 68 -2.47 3.18 -8.02
CA LEU A 68 -3.90 2.92 -8.12
C LEU A 68 -4.23 2.44 -9.53
N ILE A 69 -4.72 1.22 -9.67
CA ILE A 69 -5.06 0.64 -10.99
C ILE A 69 -6.51 0.95 -11.34
N GLU A 70 -7.42 0.78 -10.39
CA GLU A 70 -8.85 0.96 -10.62
C GLU A 70 -9.55 1.34 -9.31
N LYS A 71 -10.48 2.30 -9.35
CA LYS A 71 -11.38 2.60 -8.22
C LYS A 71 -12.83 2.70 -8.68
N ASN A 72 -13.74 2.11 -7.91
CA ASN A 72 -15.16 2.35 -8.07
C ASN A 72 -15.90 2.29 -6.72
N LYS A 73 -17.23 2.41 -6.76
CA LYS A 73 -18.08 2.45 -5.56
C LYS A 73 -18.09 1.16 -4.72
N ARG A 74 -17.47 0.07 -5.18
CA ARG A 74 -17.48 -1.26 -4.54
C ARG A 74 -16.10 -1.79 -4.23
N TYR A 75 -15.11 -1.50 -5.06
CA TYR A 75 -13.75 -1.96 -4.84
C TYR A 75 -12.71 -0.94 -5.28
N VAL A 76 -11.52 -1.11 -4.72
CA VAL A 76 -10.30 -0.38 -5.07
C VAL A 76 -9.22 -1.41 -5.33
N ASN A 77 -8.53 -1.27 -6.46
CA ASN A 77 -7.45 -2.14 -6.86
C ASN A 77 -6.14 -1.36 -6.92
N TRP A 78 -5.20 -1.73 -6.08
CA TRP A 78 -3.86 -1.18 -6.03
C TRP A 78 -2.88 -2.18 -6.62
N ARG A 79 -1.85 -1.73 -7.31
CA ARG A 79 -0.70 -2.56 -7.65
C ARG A 79 0.44 -2.20 -6.73
N PHE A 80 1.05 -3.20 -6.11
CA PHE A 80 2.33 -3.01 -5.45
C PHE A 80 3.44 -2.96 -6.50
N ASP A 81 4.17 -1.84 -6.55
CA ASP A 81 5.24 -1.63 -7.52
C ASP A 81 6.59 -2.12 -6.97
N ARG A 82 6.98 -1.62 -5.79
CA ARG A 82 8.30 -1.88 -5.21
C ARG A 82 8.43 -1.42 -3.75
N TYR A 83 9.47 -1.93 -3.11
CA TYR A 83 9.94 -1.56 -1.79
C TYR A 83 11.32 -0.91 -1.90
N PHE A 84 11.51 0.27 -1.31
CA PHE A 84 12.80 0.96 -1.21
C PHE A 84 13.37 0.80 0.20
N PHE A 85 14.68 0.56 0.30
CA PHE A 85 15.45 0.46 1.54
C PHE A 85 16.74 1.29 1.44
#